data_AF-A0A5B7AU60-F1
#
_entry.id   AF-A0A5B7AU60-F1
#
_cell.length_a   1.000
_cell.length_b   1.000
_cell.length_c   1.000
_cell.angle_alpha   90.00
_cell.angle_beta   90.00
_cell.angle_gamma   90.00
#
_symmetry.space_group_name_H-M   'P 1'
#
loop_
_entity.id
_entity.type
_entity.pdbx_description
1 polymer ?
#
loop_
_entity_poly.entity_id
_entity_poly.type
_entity_poly.pdbx_seq_one_letter_code
_entity_poly.pdbx_strand_id
1 'polypeptide(L)'
;KKEYEYSMNVLSFQIQTSDIIPAFPYVAPFSSTVPDCCRIVRSFIEDSVSFMSYGGQLDFYDVVKKYLDRLLNEVLDGALLKLISTSVHGVSQGMQVAANMVVLERACDFFFRHAAQLSGIPLRMAE
;
A
#
# COMPACT_ATOMS: atom_id res chain seq x y z
N LYS A 1 7.96 5.15 21.94
CA LYS A 1 6.59 5.28 21.40
C LYS A 1 6.57 5.95 20.01
N LYS A 2 7.09 7.18 19.86
CA LYS A 2 7.09 7.93 18.58
C LYS A 2 7.88 7.24 17.44
N GLU A 3 9.04 6.65 17.74
CA GLU A 3 9.82 5.88 16.75
C GLU A 3 9.13 4.57 16.33
N TYR A 4 8.48 3.90 17.28
CA TYR A 4 7.70 2.68 17.00
C TYR A 4 6.52 2.99 16.08
N GLU A 5 5.79 4.07 16.34
CA GLU A 5 4.71 4.54 15.47
C GLU A 5 5.22 4.88 14.06
N TYR A 6 6.39 5.52 13.95
CA TYR A 6 7.02 5.79 12.65
C TYR A 6 7.39 4.50 11.91
N SER A 7 8.03 3.55 12.60
CA SER A 7 8.36 2.25 12.02
C SER A 7 7.12 1.51 11.52
N MET A 8 6.08 1.44 12.35
CA MET A 8 4.84 0.73 12.03
C MET A 8 4.04 1.39 10.91
N ASN A 9 3.94 2.72 10.89
CA ASN A 9 3.10 3.45 9.94
C ASN A 9 3.82 3.86 8.66
N VAL A 10 5.15 3.98 8.67
CA VAL A 10 5.91 4.57 7.54
C VAL A 10 6.87 3.55 6.96
N LEU A 11 7.82 3.07 7.78
CA LEU A 11 8.90 2.20 7.29
C LEU A 11 8.38 0.86 6.81
N SER A 12 7.40 0.28 7.51
CA SER A 12 6.88 -1.04 7.14
C SER A 12 6.33 -1.07 5.70
N PHE A 13 5.79 0.05 5.19
CA PHE A 13 5.21 0.16 3.85
C PHE A 13 6.14 0.84 2.84
N GLN A 14 7.38 1.16 3.22
CA GLN A 14 8.32 1.93 2.40
C GLN A 14 7.76 3.27 1.89
N ILE A 15 6.87 3.91 2.66
CA ILE A 15 6.21 5.18 2.27
C ILE A 15 6.95 6.43 2.78
N GLN A 16 8.22 6.28 3.16
CA GLN A 16 9.05 7.42 3.52
C GLN A 16 9.37 8.27 2.29
N THR A 17 9.42 9.58 2.45
CA THR A 17 9.70 10.51 1.35
C THR A 17 11.20 10.76 1.14
N SER A 18 12.02 10.41 2.12
CA SER A 18 13.46 10.62 2.15
C SER A 18 14.15 9.49 2.91
N ASP A 19 15.37 9.17 2.53
CA ASP A 19 16.23 8.19 3.22
C ASP A 19 16.92 8.78 4.46
N ILE A 20 16.69 10.07 4.75
CA ILE A 20 17.19 10.75 5.94
C ILE A 20 16.31 10.41 7.14
N ILE A 21 16.92 10.00 8.25
CA ILE A 21 16.22 9.79 9.52
C ILE A 21 15.56 11.10 9.95
N PRO A 22 14.22 11.15 10.13
CA PRO A 22 13.53 12.37 10.48
C PRO A 22 13.78 12.78 11.93
N ALA A 23 13.60 14.08 12.21
CA ALA A 23 13.48 14.56 13.57
C ALA A 23 12.15 14.09 14.20
N PHE A 24 12.16 13.73 15.48
CA PHE A 24 10.96 13.29 16.20
C PHE A 24 10.33 14.41 17.05
N PRO A 25 8.99 14.53 17.11
CA PRO A 25 7.99 13.69 16.45
C PRO A 25 7.95 13.90 14.93
N TYR A 26 7.90 12.79 14.17
CA TYR A 26 7.69 12.84 12.73
C TYR A 26 6.26 13.29 12.43
N VAL A 27 6.14 14.32 11.59
CA VAL A 27 4.86 14.78 11.06
C VAL A 27 4.77 14.30 9.62
N ALA A 28 3.92 13.29 9.39
CA ALA A 28 3.68 12.77 8.06
C ALA A 28 2.97 13.81 7.18
N PRO A 29 3.31 13.91 5.88
CA PRO A 29 2.58 14.74 4.92
C PRO A 29 1.24 14.10 4.48
N PHE A 30 0.86 12.97 5.09
CA PHE A 30 -0.33 12.19 4.80
C PHE A 30 -1.10 11.88 6.09
N SER A 31 -2.39 11.58 5.96
CA SER A 31 -3.23 11.20 7.11
C SER A 31 -3.08 9.71 7.45
N SER A 32 -3.65 9.29 8.58
CA SER A 32 -3.70 7.89 9.01
C SER A 32 -4.38 6.96 8.00
N THR A 33 -5.17 7.50 7.07
CA THR A 33 -5.79 6.73 5.98
C THR A 33 -4.77 5.95 5.16
N VAL A 34 -3.59 6.54 4.90
CA VAL A 34 -2.56 5.88 4.09
C VAL A 34 -2.05 4.59 4.75
N PRO A 35 -1.47 4.61 5.97
CA PRO A 35 -1.01 3.37 6.60
C PRO A 35 -2.15 2.37 6.87
N ASP A 36 -3.38 2.84 7.11
CA ASP A 36 -4.53 1.94 7.27
C ASP A 36 -4.87 1.20 5.97
N CYS A 37 -4.92 1.89 4.83
CA CYS A 37 -5.07 1.26 3.52
C CYS A 37 -3.92 0.29 3.22
N CYS A 38 -2.68 0.68 3.49
CA CYS A 38 -1.52 -0.18 3.24
C CYS A 38 -1.57 -1.48 4.07
N ARG A 39 -2.11 -1.45 5.29
CA ARG A 39 -2.33 -2.68 6.10
C ARG A 39 -3.33 -3.61 5.45
N ILE A 40 -4.45 -3.08 4.97
CA ILE A 40 -5.51 -3.86 4.34
C ILE A 40 -4.95 -4.55 3.08
N VAL A 41 -4.23 -3.81 2.24
CA VAL A 41 -3.61 -4.37 1.02
C VAL A 41 -2.55 -5.41 1.36
N ARG A 42 -1.69 -5.16 2.36
CA ARG A 42 -0.71 -6.16 2.81
C ARG A 42 -1.38 -7.45 3.29
N SER A 43 -2.38 -7.35 4.15
CA SER A 43 -3.13 -8.52 4.64
C SER A 43 -3.76 -9.29 3.49
N PHE A 44 -4.36 -8.59 2.52
CA PHE A 44 -4.93 -9.22 1.34
C PHE A 44 -3.89 -10.01 0.53
N ILE A 45 -2.68 -9.47 0.37
CA ILE A 45 -1.58 -10.16 -0.31
C ILE A 45 -1.17 -11.41 0.46
N GLU A 46 -0.92 -11.27 1.77
CA GLU A 46 -0.53 -12.37 2.65
C GLU A 46 -1.56 -13.51 2.62
N ASP A 47 -2.84 -13.17 2.72
CA ASP A 47 -3.94 -14.14 2.67
C ASP A 47 -4.07 -14.79 1.29
N SER A 48 -3.91 -14.02 0.22
CA SER A 48 -3.95 -14.55 -1.16
C SER A 48 -2.82 -15.52 -1.44
N VAL A 49 -1.59 -15.19 -1.02
CA VAL A 49 -0.42 -16.07 -1.17
C VAL A 49 -0.58 -17.33 -0.32
N SER A 50 -1.02 -17.18 0.93
CA SER A 50 -1.31 -18.30 1.83
C SER A 50 -2.31 -19.25 1.19
N PHE A 51 -3.43 -18.73 0.68
CA PHE A 51 -4.45 -19.52 0.00
C PHE A 51 -3.91 -20.26 -1.22
N MET A 52 -3.17 -19.58 -2.10
CA MET A 52 -2.62 -20.19 -3.32
C MET A 52 -1.56 -21.26 -3.03
N SER A 53 -0.80 -21.12 -1.95
CA SER A 53 0.24 -22.07 -1.54
C SER A 53 -0.31 -23.47 -1.22
N TYR A 54 -1.58 -23.57 -0.79
CA TYR A 54 -2.23 -24.85 -0.55
C TYR A 54 -2.68 -25.58 -1.82
N GLY A 55 -2.79 -24.87 -2.95
CA GLY A 55 -3.35 -25.40 -4.20
C GLY A 55 -2.40 -26.25 -5.04
N GLY A 56 -1.12 -26.38 -4.64
CA GLY A 56 -0.12 -27.17 -5.36
C GLY A 56 0.29 -26.62 -6.74
N GLN A 57 -0.23 -25.46 -7.16
CA GLN A 57 0.25 -24.77 -8.35
C GLN A 57 1.67 -24.24 -8.09
N LEU A 58 2.62 -24.70 -8.91
CA LEU A 58 3.90 -24.03 -9.08
C LEU A 58 3.63 -22.72 -9.85
N ASP A 59 4.19 -21.62 -9.36
CA ASP A 59 4.10 -20.28 -9.96
C ASP A 59 2.70 -19.63 -9.92
N PHE A 60 2.24 -19.29 -8.71
CA PHE A 60 0.96 -18.63 -8.48
C PHE A 60 1.04 -17.09 -8.40
N TYR A 61 2.23 -16.52 -8.66
CA TYR A 61 2.44 -15.08 -8.56
C TYR A 61 1.51 -14.30 -9.50
N ASP A 62 1.37 -14.72 -10.75
CA ASP A 62 0.51 -14.05 -11.74
C ASP A 62 -0.96 -13.98 -11.29
N VAL A 63 -1.44 -15.01 -10.59
CA VAL A 63 -2.79 -15.03 -10.04
C VAL A 63 -2.93 -14.03 -8.89
N VAL A 64 -1.98 -14.02 -7.96
CA VAL A 64 -1.94 -13.06 -6.84
C VAL A 64 -1.82 -11.62 -7.37
N LYS A 65 -0.96 -11.40 -8.36
CA LYS A 65 -0.78 -10.10 -9.04
C LYS A 65 -2.10 -9.63 -9.65
N LYS A 66 -2.81 -10.51 -10.36
CA LYS A 66 -4.14 -10.20 -10.94
C LYS A 66 -5.18 -9.83 -9.87
N TYR A 67 -5.18 -10.52 -8.73
CA TYR A 67 -6.08 -10.20 -7.62
C TYR A 67 -5.73 -8.85 -6.97
N LEU A 68 -4.43 -8.60 -6.78
CA LEU A 68 -3.93 -7.33 -6.27
C LEU A 68 -4.28 -6.18 -7.22
N ASP A 69 -4.08 -6.36 -8.53
CA ASP A 69 -4.45 -5.39 -9.56
C ASP A 69 -5.93 -5.02 -9.49
N ARG A 70 -6.82 -6.02 -9.34
CA ARG A 70 -8.26 -5.75 -9.17
C ARG A 70 -8.57 -5.02 -7.87
N LEU A 71 -7.95 -5.42 -6.76
CA LEU A 71 -8.15 -4.73 -5.49
C LEU A 71 -7.76 -3.25 -5.60
N LEU A 72 -6.61 -2.94 -6.19
CA LEU A 72 -6.10 -1.58 -6.32
C LEU A 72 -6.91 -0.76 -7.33
N ASN A 73 -7.13 -1.27 -8.54
CA ASN A 73 -7.71 -0.51 -9.64
C ASN A 73 -9.26 -0.51 -9.66
N GLU A 74 -9.91 -1.54 -9.13
CA GLU A 74 -11.39 -1.59 -9.11
C GLU A 74 -11.93 -1.14 -7.76
N VAL A 75 -11.41 -1.71 -6.66
CA VAL A 75 -11.99 -1.52 -5.33
C VAL A 75 -11.47 -0.25 -4.66
N LEU A 76 -10.15 -0.09 -4.56
CA LEU A 76 -9.55 1.06 -3.90
C LEU A 76 -9.78 2.34 -4.68
N ASP A 77 -9.57 2.33 -6.00
CA ASP A 77 -9.84 3.49 -6.86
C ASP A 77 -11.32 3.92 -6.78
N GLY A 78 -12.26 2.96 -6.87
CA GLY A 78 -13.68 3.24 -6.72
C GLY A 78 -14.04 3.82 -5.34
N ALA A 79 -13.42 3.32 -4.26
CA ALA A 79 -13.63 3.86 -2.92
C ALA A 79 -13.07 5.27 -2.75
N LEU A 80 -11.91 5.55 -3.35
CA LEU A 80 -11.28 6.88 -3.35
C LEU A 80 -12.11 7.88 -4.14
N LEU A 81 -12.59 7.50 -5.33
CA LEU A 81 -13.49 8.34 -6.14
C LEU A 81 -14.75 8.69 -5.36
N LYS A 82 -15.35 7.69 -4.69
CA LYS A 82 -16.51 7.93 -3.82
C LYS A 82 -16.18 8.92 -2.71
N LEU A 83 -15.07 8.73 -2.01
CA LEU A 83 -14.60 9.63 -0.94
C LEU A 83 -14.42 11.06 -1.44
N ILE A 84 -13.81 11.25 -2.62
CA ILE A 84 -13.67 12.58 -3.23
C ILE A 84 -15.06 13.17 -3.47
N SER A 85 -15.95 12.42 -4.11
CA SER A 85 -17.27 12.91 -4.50
C SER A 85 -18.19 13.26 -3.31
N THR A 86 -18.03 12.58 -2.17
CA THR A 86 -18.95 12.73 -1.02
C THR A 86 -18.38 13.55 0.13
N SER A 87 -17.06 13.70 0.23
CA SER A 87 -16.43 14.18 1.47
C SER A 87 -15.48 15.35 1.26
N VAL A 88 -15.08 15.66 0.02
CA VAL A 88 -14.25 16.82 -0.27
C VAL A 88 -15.13 18.03 -0.58
N HIS A 89 -15.29 18.91 0.40
CA HIS A 89 -16.12 20.12 0.29
C HIS A 89 -15.30 21.42 0.19
N GLY A 90 -13.96 21.32 0.21
CA GLY A 90 -13.08 22.48 0.15
C GLY A 90 -11.64 22.15 -0.23
N VAL A 91 -10.88 23.18 -0.60
CA VAL A 91 -9.50 23.06 -1.13
C VAL A 91 -8.56 22.35 -0.16
N SER A 92 -8.62 22.66 1.14
CA SER A 92 -7.76 22.00 2.14
C SER A 92 -8.00 20.49 2.25
N GLN A 93 -9.26 20.06 2.21
CA GLN A 93 -9.60 18.63 2.22
C GLN A 93 -9.13 17.96 0.91
N GLY A 94 -9.32 18.63 -0.23
CA GLY A 94 -8.84 18.16 -1.52
C GLY A 94 -7.32 18.01 -1.56
N MET A 95 -6.57 18.97 -1.01
CA MET A 95 -5.11 18.90 -0.90
C MET A 95 -4.67 17.73 -0.01
N GLN A 96 -5.35 17.46 1.10
CA GLN A 96 -5.03 16.33 1.97
C GLN A 96 -5.28 14.99 1.28
N VAL A 97 -6.38 14.87 0.53
CA VAL A 97 -6.69 13.67 -0.26
C VAL A 97 -5.65 13.48 -1.37
N ALA A 98 -5.27 14.55 -2.07
CA ALA A 98 -4.21 14.50 -3.08
C ALA A 98 -2.87 14.06 -2.48
N ALA A 99 -2.50 14.59 -1.31
CA ALA A 99 -1.29 14.18 -0.61
C ALA A 99 -1.31 12.70 -0.23
N ASN A 100 -2.46 12.19 0.23
CA ASN A 100 -2.63 10.76 0.51
C ASN A 100 -2.48 9.90 -0.76
N MET A 101 -3.06 10.34 -1.88
CA MET A 101 -3.03 9.61 -3.16
C MET A 101 -1.61 9.46 -3.70
N VAL A 102 -0.81 10.52 -3.67
CA VAL A 102 0.60 10.45 -4.11
C VAL A 102 1.39 9.42 -3.31
N VAL A 103 1.10 9.28 -2.02
CA VAL A 103 1.79 8.31 -1.16
C VAL A 103 1.27 6.89 -1.38
N LEU A 104 -0.03 6.71 -1.59
CA LEU A 104 -0.62 5.41 -1.93
C LEU A 104 -0.12 4.89 -3.28
N GLU A 105 0.01 5.75 -4.28
CA GLU A 105 0.55 5.40 -5.60
C GLU A 105 1.98 4.84 -5.48
N ARG A 106 2.83 5.48 -4.67
CA ARG A 106 4.19 4.99 -4.39
C ARG A 106 4.19 3.65 -3.64
N ALA A 107 3.21 3.44 -2.76
CA ALA A 107 3.08 2.19 -2.01
C ALA A 107 2.72 1.00 -2.92
N CYS A 108 2.11 1.22 -4.10
CA CYS A 108 1.77 0.16 -5.04
C CYS A 108 2.98 -0.68 -5.45
N ASP A 109 4.12 -0.04 -5.73
CA ASP A 109 5.35 -0.75 -6.07
C ASP A 109 5.83 -1.65 -4.92
N PHE A 110 5.73 -1.17 -3.67
CA PHE A 110 5.98 -2.00 -2.48
C PHE A 110 5.04 -3.22 -2.44
N PHE A 111 3.75 -3.06 -2.76
CA PHE A 111 2.78 -4.16 -2.76
C PHE A 111 3.13 -5.25 -3.79
N PHE A 112 3.45 -4.88 -5.03
CA PHE A 112 3.82 -5.86 -6.06
C PHE A 112 5.14 -6.57 -5.74
N ARG A 113 6.14 -5.84 -5.23
CA ARG A 113 7.40 -6.42 -4.78
C ARG A 113 7.19 -7.37 -3.59
N HIS A 114 6.31 -7.00 -2.66
CA HIS A 114 5.98 -7.83 -1.51
C HIS A 114 5.25 -9.12 -1.93
N ALA A 115 4.28 -9.03 -2.83
CA ALA A 115 3.61 -10.19 -3.42
C ALA A 115 4.61 -11.12 -4.13
N ALA A 116 5.53 -10.56 -4.93
CA ALA A 116 6.55 -11.33 -5.63
C ALA A 116 7.47 -12.08 -4.66
N GLN A 117 7.94 -11.39 -3.61
CA GLN A 117 8.78 -11.98 -2.56
C GLN A 117 8.08 -13.15 -1.86
N LEU A 118 6.82 -12.98 -1.45
CA LEU A 118 6.06 -14.03 -0.78
C LEU A 118 5.71 -15.20 -1.71
N SER A 119 5.56 -14.95 -3.01
CA SER A 119 5.41 -15.98 -4.04
C SER A 119 6.73 -16.66 -4.46
N GLY A 120 7.87 -16.26 -3.91
CA GLY A 120 9.18 -16.85 -4.24
C GLY A 120 9.80 -16.37 -5.56
N ILE A 121 9.29 -15.29 -6.16
CA ILE A 121 9.83 -14.70 -7.39
C ILE A 121 11.03 -13.80 -7.03
N PRO A 122 12.21 -14.01 -7.64
CA PRO A 122 13.36 -13.12 -7.45
C PRO A 122 13.04 -11.70 -7.95
N LEU A 123 13.30 -10.68 -7.12
CA LEU A 123 13.04 -9.26 -7.44
C LEU A 123 13.70 -8.75 -8.73
N ARG A 124 14.72 -9.45 -9.27
CA ARG A 124 15.37 -9.11 -10.55
C ARG A 124 14.55 -9.49 -11.79
N MET A 125 13.41 -10.15 -11.64
CA MET A 125 12.54 -10.61 -12.75
C MET A 125 11.17 -9.91 -12.77
N ALA A 126 10.94 -8.92 -11.90
CA ALA A 126 9.63 -8.28 -11.72
C ALA A 126 9.56 -6.84 -12.27
N GLU A 127 10.53 -6.43 -13.10
CA GLU A 127 10.50 -5.19 -13.88
C GLU A 127 9.84 -5.40 -15.25
#